data_AF-A0A059FR75-F1
#
_entry.id   AF-A0A059FR75-F1
#
_cell.length_a   1.000
_cell.length_b   1.000
_cell.length_c   1.000
_cell.angle_alpha   90.00
_cell.angle_beta   90.00
_cell.angle_gamma   90.00
#
_symmetry.space_group_name_H-M   'P 1'
#
loop_
_entity.id
_entity.type
_entity.pdbx_description
1 polymer ?
#
loop_
_entity_poly.entity_id
_entity_poly.type
_entity_poly.pdbx_seq_one_letter_code
_entity_poly.pdbx_strand_id
1 'polypeptide(L)' 'MDIWFDGPGSFERYKASPALSPDVFGQLFGTDPALVKHIPVPELNLVKISYPRATPQGGILERDMHSGQQYVRLLDIELD' A
#
# COMPACT_ATOMS: atom_id res chain seq x y z
N MET A 1 1.28 4.32 -2.33
CA MET A 1 0.16 3.60 -2.97
C MET A 1 -1.10 3.99 -2.27
N ASP A 2 -2.16 4.23 -3.03
CA ASP A 2 -3.39 4.84 -2.54
C ASP A 2 -4.53 3.85 -2.86
N ILE A 3 -5.15 3.30 -1.81
CA ILE A 3 -6.22 2.30 -1.90
C ILE A 3 -7.55 3.02 -1.68
N TRP A 4 -8.35 3.10 -2.73
CA TRP A 4 -9.67 3.73 -2.72
C TRP A 4 -10.74 2.70 -2.41
N PHE A 5 -11.71 3.09 -1.59
CA PHE A 5 -12.90 2.29 -1.31
C PHE A 5 -14.10 2.84 -2.09
N ASP A 6 -15.08 1.99 -2.35
CA ASP A 6 -16.31 2.34 -3.10
C ASP A 6 -17.25 3.31 -2.34
N GLY A 7 -16.99 3.52 -1.04
CA GLY A 7 -17.66 4.53 -0.23
C GLY A 7 -17.30 4.47 1.26
N PRO A 8 -17.97 5.30 2.08
CA PRO A 8 -17.68 5.39 3.52
C PRO A 8 -17.88 4.08 4.28
N GLY A 9 -18.85 3.25 3.88
CA GLY A 9 -19.12 1.97 4.54
C GLY A 9 -17.94 0.99 4.41
N SER A 10 -17.46 0.78 3.19
CA SER A 10 -16.28 -0.07 2.93
C SER A 10 -15.01 0.54 3.52
N PHE A 11 -14.85 1.86 3.45
CA PHE A 11 -13.73 2.53 4.11
C PHE A 11 -13.73 2.25 5.62
N GLU A 12 -14.84 2.49 6.32
CA GLU A 12 -14.92 2.25 7.77
C GLU A 12 -14.66 0.78 8.13
N ARG A 13 -15.14 -0.17 7.30
CA ARG A 13 -14.89 -1.60 7.49
C ARG A 13 -13.42 -1.97 7.34
N TYR A 14 -12.77 -1.49 6.29
CA TYR A 14 -11.46 -2.02 5.87
C TYR A 14 -10.27 -1.12 6.19
N LYS A 15 -10.48 0.15 6.57
CA LYS A 15 -9.37 1.10 6.83
C LYS A 15 -8.41 0.66 7.92
N ALA A 16 -8.77 -0.30 8.76
CA ALA A 16 -7.93 -0.86 9.81
C ALA A 16 -7.78 -2.38 9.67
N SER A 17 -8.09 -2.93 8.48
CA SER A 17 -7.97 -4.36 8.22
C SER A 17 -6.52 -4.80 8.48
N PRO A 18 -6.31 -5.89 9.25
CA PRO A 18 -4.99 -6.47 9.44
C PRO A 18 -4.29 -6.85 8.13
N ALA A 19 -5.06 -7.14 7.07
CA ALA A 19 -4.55 -7.42 5.73
C ALA A 19 -3.86 -6.21 5.07
N LEU A 20 -4.11 -4.99 5.57
CA LEU A 20 -3.44 -3.76 5.14
C LEU A 20 -2.40 -3.26 6.16
N SER A 21 -2.01 -4.10 7.13
CA SER A 21 -1.04 -3.71 8.16
C SER A 21 0.38 -3.45 7.62
N PRO A 22 1.17 -2.60 8.30
CA PRO A 22 2.59 -2.41 8.00
C PRO A 22 3.40 -3.69 7.79
N ASP A 23 3.13 -4.75 8.57
CA ASP A 23 3.81 -6.04 8.48
C ASP A 23 3.56 -6.75 7.15
N VAL A 24 2.33 -6.71 6.64
CA VAL A 24 1.99 -7.26 5.32
C VAL A 24 2.78 -6.54 4.22
N PHE A 25 2.87 -5.21 4.30
CA PHE A 25 3.66 -4.43 3.34
C PHE A 25 5.16 -4.68 3.47
N GLY A 26 5.68 -4.89 4.68
CA GLY A 26 7.05 -5.30 4.89
C GLY A 26 7.39 -6.62 4.18
N GLN A 27 6.50 -7.60 4.30
CA GLN A 27 6.64 -8.90 3.64
C GLN A 27 6.53 -8.79 2.12
N LEU A 28 5.51 -8.11 1.60
CA LEU A 28 5.26 -8.03 0.15
C LEU A 28 6.30 -7.19 -0.60
N PHE A 29 6.81 -6.12 0.02
CA PHE A 29 7.68 -5.14 -0.66
C PHE A 29 9.13 -5.15 -0.17
N GLY A 30 9.48 -6.02 0.78
CA GLY A 30 10.85 -6.14 1.30
C GLY A 30 11.34 -4.87 2.00
N THR A 31 10.45 -4.20 2.72
CA THR A 31 10.74 -2.97 3.48
C THR A 31 10.66 -3.24 4.98
N ASP A 32 11.31 -2.42 5.78
CA ASP A 32 11.11 -2.40 7.23
C ASP A 32 9.66 -1.97 7.54
N PRO A 33 8.83 -2.79 8.22
CA PRO A 33 7.48 -2.43 8.64
C PRO A 33 7.42 -1.14 9.45
N ALA A 34 8.46 -0.83 10.25
CA ALA A 34 8.51 0.39 11.06
C ALA A 34 8.58 1.67 10.20
N LEU A 35 8.97 1.55 8.93
CA LEU A 35 9.03 2.65 7.96
C LEU A 35 7.78 2.72 7.07
N VAL A 36 6.87 1.76 7.18
CA VAL A 36 5.59 1.78 6.47
C VAL A 36 4.60 2.67 7.22
N LYS A 37 4.11 3.70 6.55
CA LYS A 37 3.06 4.57 7.04
C LYS A 37 1.72 4.12 6.49
N HIS A 38 0.82 3.77 7.40
CA HIS A 38 -0.58 3.50 7.12
C HIS A 38 -1.40 4.74 7.48
N ILE A 39 -1.98 5.41 6.47
CA ILE A 39 -2.62 6.73 6.63
C ILE A 39 -4.06 6.65 6.12
N PRO A 40 -5.05 6.48 7.01
CA PRO A 40 -6.46 6.65 6.64
C PRO A 40 -6.75 8.11 6.28
N VAL A 41 -7.51 8.33 5.21
CA VAL A 41 -7.97 9.64 4.73
C VAL A 41 -9.49 9.58 4.56
N PRO A 42 -10.27 9.82 5.64
CA PRO A 42 -11.72 9.65 5.63
C PRO A 42 -12.45 10.52 4.61
N GLU A 43 -11.97 11.73 4.36
CA GLU A 43 -12.59 12.68 3.42
C GLU A 43 -12.59 12.17 1.97
N LEU A 44 -11.72 11.20 1.67
CA LEU A 44 -11.57 10.59 0.35
C LEU A 44 -11.96 9.11 0.31
N ASN A 45 -12.43 8.53 1.43
CA ASN A 45 -12.63 7.08 1.55
C ASN A 45 -11.40 6.28 1.08
N LEU A 46 -10.22 6.63 1.60
CA LEU A 46 -8.93 6.14 1.11
C LEU A 46 -8.02 5.70 2.27
N VAL A 47 -7.25 4.63 2.06
CA VAL A 47 -6.02 4.38 2.82
C VAL A 47 -4.81 4.66 1.94
N LYS A 48 -3.93 5.54 2.40
CA LYS A 48 -2.61 5.76 1.80
C LYS A 48 -1.56 4.92 2.52
N ILE A 49 -0.83 4.14 1.75
CA ILE A 49 0.33 3.37 2.19
C ILE A 49 1.60 4.00 1.62
N SER A 50 2.51 4.43 2.50
CA SER A 50 3.81 5.01 2.11
C SER A 50 4.94 4.20 2.72
N TYR A 51 5.94 3.85 1.93
CA TYR A 51 7.10 3.08 2.37
C TYR A 51 8.34 3.48 1.55
N PRO A 52 9.56 3.31 2.09
CA PRO A 52 10.78 3.63 1.36
C PRO A 52 10.99 2.67 0.19
N ARG A 53 11.60 3.17 -0.89
CA ARG A 53 12.07 2.28 -1.96
C ARG A 53 13.31 1.52 -1.50
N ALA A 54 13.41 0.25 -1.88
CA ALA A 54 14.61 -0.56 -1.65
C ALA A 54 15.83 -0.04 -2.44
N THR A 55 15.60 0.57 -3.61
CA THR A 55 16.64 1.15 -4.47
C THR A 55 16.25 2.55 -4.95
N PRO A 56 17.22 3.44 -5.21
CA PRO A 56 16.95 4.71 -5.89
C PRO A 56 16.25 4.51 -7.23
N GLN A 57 15.42 5.49 -7.59
CA GLN A 57 14.74 5.56 -8.88
C GLN A 57 15.73 6.04 -9.98
N GLY A 58 15.53 5.60 -11.22
CA GLY A 58 16.30 5.99 -12.40
C GLY A 58 17.42 5.01 -12.77
N GLY A 59 17.34 3.75 -12.31
CA GLY A 59 18.34 2.74 -12.66
C GLY A 59 18.35 2.43 -14.16
N ILE A 60 19.52 2.15 -14.75
CA ILE A 60 19.65 1.83 -16.19
C ILE A 60 18.81 0.61 -16.62
N LEU A 61 18.52 -0.31 -15.69
CA LEU A 61 17.69 -1.50 -15.91
C LEU A 61 16.26 -1.33 -15.39
N GLU A 62 15.92 -0.20 -14.77
CA GLU A 62 14.60 0.02 -14.18
C GLU A 62 13.55 0.23 -15.27
N ARG A 63 12.53 -0.62 -15.28
CA ARG A 63 11.42 -0.57 -16.27
C ARG A 63 10.14 0.01 -15.69
N ASP A 64 10.06 0.13 -14.37
CA ASP A 64 8.91 0.69 -13.65
C ASP A 64 9.37 1.84 -12.75
N MET A 65 9.80 2.93 -13.38
CA MET A 65 10.35 4.09 -12.67
C MET A 65 9.35 4.64 -11.65
N HIS A 66 8.05 4.70 -11.98
CA HIS A 66 7.02 5.26 -11.12
C HIS A 66 6.31 4.24 -10.24
N SER A 67 6.80 2.99 -10.18
CA SER A 67 6.20 1.95 -9.36
C SER A 67 4.72 1.66 -9.71
N GLY A 68 4.33 1.88 -10.97
CA GLY A 68 2.95 1.74 -11.44
C GLY A 68 2.37 0.34 -11.29
N GLN A 69 3.24 -0.69 -11.22
CA GLN A 69 2.81 -2.09 -11.07
C GLN A 69 2.86 -2.59 -9.61
N GLN A 70 3.11 -1.73 -8.62
CA GLN A 70 3.20 -2.16 -7.23
C GLN A 70 1.92 -2.80 -6.69
N TYR A 71 0.75 -2.42 -7.22
CA TYR A 71 -0.54 -2.97 -6.81
C TYR A 71 -0.68 -4.47 -7.09
N VAL A 72 0.08 -5.03 -8.03
CA VAL A 72 -0.01 -6.45 -8.42
C VAL A 72 0.19 -7.38 -7.22
N ARG A 73 1.07 -7.00 -6.28
CA ARG A 73 1.34 -7.78 -5.06
C ARG A 73 0.17 -7.81 -4.07
N LEU A 74 -0.81 -6.92 -4.23
CA LEU A 74 -2.01 -6.86 -3.40
C LEU A 74 -3.17 -7.70 -3.99
N LEU A 75 -3.05 -8.21 -5.21
CA LEU A 75 -4.15 -8.92 -5.87
C LEU A 75 -4.53 -10.23 -5.15
N ASP A 76 -3.59 -10.82 -4.42
CA ASP A 76 -3.81 -12.04 -3.62
C ASP A 76 -4.15 -11.74 -2.14
N ILE A 77 -4.32 -10.47 -1.78
CA ILE A 77 -4.66 -10.05 -0.41
C ILE A 77 -6.17 -9.94 -0.28
N GLU A 78 -6.75 -10.82 0.54
CA GLU A 78 -8.18 -10.78 0.87
C GLU A 78 -8.44 -9.83 2.05
N LEU A 79 -9.50 -9.04 1.92
CA LEU A 79 -10.05 -8.20 2.98
C LEU A 79 -11.27 -8.90 3.60
N ASP A 80 -11.44 -8.76 4.90
CA ASP A 80 -12.34 -9.50 5.79
C ASP A 80 -13.83 -9.07 5.76
#